data_AF-A0A2S3YBH0-F1
#
_entry.id   AF-A0A2S3YBH0-F1
#
_cell.length_a   1.000
_cell.length_b   1.000
_cell.length_c   1.000
_cell.angle_alpha   90.00
_cell.angle_beta   90.00
_cell.angle_gamma   90.00
#
_symmetry.space_group_name_H-M   'P 1'
#
loop_
_entity.id
_entity.type
_entity.pdbx_description
1 polymer ?
#
loop_
_entity_poly.entity_id
_entity_poly.type
_entity_poly.pdbx_seq_one_letter_code
_entity_poly.pdbx_strand_id
1 'polypeptide(L)'
;MSAHGHVDMGHTVAGWTGTATAVVGCTVLGVAVAAVSLPIALAGTGLTLGGALLTWLLHLAGWGKPSGPRPESEWSWKVRDRSARRGHPGCLGCRMAGRTGHAPEKASNAVPVASTVTG
;
A
#
# COMPACT_ATOMS: atom_id res chain seq x y z
N MET A 1 -26.39 -5.97 -9.65
CA MET A 1 -25.57 -6.37 -8.49
C MET A 1 -24.12 -6.24 -8.90
N SER A 2 -23.29 -5.50 -8.15
CA SER A 2 -21.84 -5.49 -8.43
C SER A 2 -21.31 -6.91 -8.30
N ALA A 3 -20.50 -7.37 -9.26
CA ALA A 3 -19.90 -8.71 -9.23
C ALA A 3 -18.98 -8.93 -8.00
N HIS A 4 -18.63 -7.83 -7.33
CA HIS A 4 -17.93 -7.81 -6.05
C HIS A 4 -18.92 -7.33 -4.99
N GLY A 5 -18.97 -8.02 -3.84
CA GLY A 5 -19.78 -7.61 -2.70
C GLY A 5 -19.40 -6.21 -2.18
N HIS A 6 -19.99 -5.79 -1.06
CA HIS A 6 -19.66 -4.50 -0.43
C HIS A 6 -18.30 -4.58 0.27
N VAL A 7 -17.22 -4.42 -0.50
CA VAL A 7 -15.82 -4.56 -0.04
C VAL A 7 -14.93 -3.45 -0.61
N ASP A 8 -13.86 -3.09 0.13
CA ASP A 8 -12.88 -2.08 -0.29
C ASP A 8 -12.07 -2.54 -1.51
N MET A 9 -12.44 -2.03 -2.68
CA MET A 9 -11.80 -2.32 -3.97
C MET A 9 -10.38 -1.74 -4.09
N GLY A 10 -9.90 -0.96 -3.12
CA GLY A 10 -8.53 -0.46 -3.09
C GLY A 10 -8.24 0.65 -4.11
N HIS A 11 -9.26 1.39 -4.53
CA HIS A 11 -9.09 2.62 -5.31
C HIS A 11 -8.35 3.64 -4.45
N THR A 12 -7.06 3.84 -4.73
CA THR A 12 -6.19 4.73 -3.96
C THR A 12 -5.44 5.65 -4.92
N VAL A 13 -5.06 6.83 -4.45
CA VAL A 13 -4.26 7.76 -5.26
C VAL A 13 -2.94 7.09 -5.64
N ALA A 14 -2.27 6.41 -4.71
CA ALA A 14 -1.06 5.64 -5.00
C ALA A 14 -1.26 4.62 -6.12
N GLY A 15 -2.33 3.82 -6.05
CA GLY A 15 -2.62 2.78 -7.05
C GLY A 15 -2.93 3.35 -8.43
N TRP A 16 -3.76 4.39 -8.51
CA TRP A 16 -4.13 5.02 -9.79
C TRP A 16 -2.97 5.75 -10.43
N THR A 17 -2.19 6.52 -9.65
CA THR A 17 -1.01 7.20 -10.16
C THR A 17 0.03 6.20 -10.67
N GLY A 18 0.31 5.16 -9.88
CA GLY A 18 1.21 4.07 -10.30
C GLY A 18 0.79 3.41 -11.59
N THR A 19 -0.49 3.03 -11.69
CA THR A 19 -1.06 2.40 -12.88
C THR A 19 -0.94 3.30 -14.10
N ALA A 20 -1.32 4.57 -13.99
CA ALA A 20 -1.22 5.52 -15.09
C ALA A 20 0.23 5.69 -15.57
N THR A 21 1.17 5.85 -14.64
CA THR A 21 2.60 5.98 -14.98
C THR A 21 3.15 4.71 -15.64
N ALA A 22 2.78 3.53 -15.14
CA ALA A 22 3.19 2.25 -15.73
C ALA A 22 2.62 2.05 -17.13
N VAL A 23 1.35 2.40 -17.37
CA VAL A 23 0.73 2.33 -18.71
C VAL A 23 1.45 3.25 -19.69
N VAL A 24 1.79 4.47 -19.28
CA VAL A 24 2.58 5.39 -20.12
C VAL A 24 3.96 4.79 -20.42
N GLY A 25 4.66 4.26 -19.40
CA GLY A 25 5.96 3.61 -19.59
C GLY A 25 5.91 2.41 -20.54
N CYS A 26 4.91 1.53 -20.41
CA CYS A 26 4.70 0.41 -21.32
C CYS A 26 4.36 0.86 -22.75
N THR A 27 3.58 1.93 -22.89
CA THR A 27 3.29 2.53 -24.21
C THR A 27 4.57 3.03 -24.87
N VAL A 28 5.42 3.75 -24.12
CA VAL A 28 6.71 4.23 -24.60
C VAL A 28 7.64 3.07 -24.97
N LEU A 29 7.64 1.97 -24.21
CA LEU A 29 8.36 0.75 -24.58
C LEU A 29 7.84 0.14 -25.90
N GLY A 30 6.53 0.12 -26.12
CA GLY A 30 5.96 -0.32 -27.39
C GLY A 30 6.44 0.54 -28.58
N VAL A 31 6.49 1.87 -28.40
CA VAL A 31 7.06 2.79 -29.38
C VAL A 31 8.55 2.51 -29.63
N ALA A 32 9.31 2.23 -28.57
CA ALA A 32 10.74 1.91 -28.69
C ALA A 32 11.00 0.69 -29.57
N VAL A 33 10.15 -0.34 -29.46
CA VAL A 33 10.22 -1.55 -30.30
C VAL A 33 9.94 -1.20 -31.76
N ALA A 34 8.86 -0.45 -32.03
CA ALA A 34 8.51 -0.04 -33.39
C ALA A 34 9.58 0.85 -34.04
N ALA A 35 10.26 1.68 -33.25
CA ALA A 35 11.31 2.58 -33.71
C ALA A 35 12.73 1.98 -33.65
N VAL A 36 12.90 0.77 -33.12
CA VAL A 36 14.21 0.12 -32.87
C VAL A 36 15.17 1.06 -32.11
N SER A 37 14.68 1.70 -31.05
CA SER A 37 15.37 2.81 -30.40
C SER A 37 15.70 2.52 -28.93
N LEU A 38 16.98 2.33 -28.64
CA LEU A 38 17.47 2.14 -27.27
C LEU A 38 17.17 3.34 -26.33
N PRO A 39 17.36 4.61 -26.74
CA PRO A 39 17.03 5.74 -25.88
C PRO A 39 15.56 5.77 -25.46
N ILE A 40 14.63 5.47 -26.39
CA ILE A 40 13.19 5.43 -26.08
C ILE A 40 12.89 4.24 -25.15
N ALA A 41 13.57 3.10 -25.36
CA ALA A 41 13.42 1.95 -24.48
C ALA A 41 13.81 2.28 -23.03
N LEU A 42 14.97 2.94 -22.84
CA LEU A 42 15.43 3.37 -21.53
C LEU A 42 14.45 4.35 -20.86
N ALA A 43 13.89 5.29 -21.63
CA ALA A 43 12.88 6.22 -21.12
C ALA A 43 11.61 5.47 -20.66
N GLY A 44 11.11 4.52 -21.47
CA GLY A 44 9.95 3.70 -21.11
C GLY A 44 10.20 2.83 -19.88
N THR A 45 11.35 2.16 -19.79
CA THR A 45 11.76 1.42 -18.59
C THR A 45 11.84 2.33 -17.37
N GLY A 46 12.43 3.51 -17.51
CA GLY A 46 12.52 4.51 -16.45
C GLY A 46 11.15 4.94 -15.93
N LEU A 47 10.19 5.17 -16.82
CA LEU A 47 8.80 5.48 -16.45
C LEU A 47 8.13 4.32 -15.71
N THR A 48 8.29 3.08 -16.19
CA THR A 48 7.68 1.90 -15.54
C THR A 48 8.23 1.69 -14.13
N LEU A 49 9.56 1.74 -13.96
CA LEU A 49 10.19 1.64 -12.63
C LEU A 49 9.84 2.85 -11.76
N GLY A 50 9.78 4.04 -12.36
CA GLY A 50 9.34 5.27 -11.71
C GLY A 50 7.91 5.18 -11.19
N GLY A 51 7.00 4.51 -11.91
CA GLY A 51 5.64 4.23 -11.47
C GLY A 51 5.59 3.38 -10.19
N ALA A 52 6.44 2.34 -10.10
CA ALA A 52 6.56 1.53 -8.88
C ALA A 52 7.08 2.36 -7.69
N LEU A 53 8.13 3.16 -7.91
CA LEU A 53 8.68 4.06 -6.90
C LEU A 53 7.65 5.11 -6.44
N LEU A 54 6.94 5.73 -7.37
CA LEU A 54 5.91 6.72 -7.08
C LEU A 54 4.76 6.12 -6.27
N THR A 55 4.32 4.91 -6.64
CA THR A 55 3.32 4.15 -5.88
C THR A 55 3.77 3.91 -4.45
N TRP A 56 5.02 3.47 -4.28
CA TRP A 56 5.60 3.22 -2.97
C TRP A 56 5.70 4.49 -2.12
N LEU A 57 6.21 5.59 -2.67
CA LEU A 57 6.31 6.87 -1.99
C LEU A 57 4.94 7.42 -1.58
N LEU A 58 3.94 7.33 -2.47
CA LEU A 58 2.56 7.73 -2.17
C LEU A 58 1.95 6.85 -1.08
N HIS A 59 2.18 5.54 -1.12
CA HIS A 59 1.77 4.63 -0.06
C HIS A 59 2.39 5.03 1.29
N LEU A 60 3.70 5.27 1.34
CA LEU A 60 4.38 5.76 2.55
C LEU A 60 3.89 7.13 3.02
N ALA A 61 3.36 7.95 2.11
CA ALA A 61 2.75 9.24 2.42
C ALA A 61 1.30 9.11 2.92
N GLY A 62 0.71 7.91 2.94
CA GLY A 62 -0.67 7.65 3.39
C GLY A 62 -1.73 7.72 2.29
N TRP A 63 -1.32 7.69 1.02
CA TRP A 63 -2.21 7.74 -0.14
C TRP A 63 -2.44 6.38 -0.79
N GLY A 64 -1.95 5.31 -0.16
CA GLY A 64 -2.15 3.91 -0.57
C GLY A 64 -3.02 3.15 0.42
N LYS A 65 -3.32 1.90 0.10
CA LYS A 65 -4.10 1.00 0.97
C LYS A 65 -3.15 0.29 1.94
N PRO A 66 -3.42 0.29 3.26
CA PRO A 66 -2.70 -0.57 4.20
C PRO A 66 -2.97 -2.06 3.93
N SER A 67 -2.14 -2.94 4.48
CA SER A 67 -2.46 -4.38 4.51
C SER A 67 -3.64 -4.64 5.44
N GLY A 68 -4.66 -5.33 4.95
CA GLY A 68 -5.85 -5.74 5.71
C GLY A 68 -7.12 -4.93 5.41
N PRO A 69 -8.22 -5.20 6.15
CA PRO A 69 -9.48 -4.48 6.03
C PRO A 69 -9.38 -3.04 6.51
N ARG A 70 -10.26 -2.20 5.98
CA ARG A 70 -10.37 -0.78 6.33
C ARG A 70 -11.83 -0.42 6.56
N PRO A 71 -12.17 0.43 7.55
CA PRO A 71 -13.56 0.87 7.72
C PRO A 71 -14.06 1.64 6.49
N GLU A 72 -15.36 1.50 6.22
CA GLU A 72 -16.03 2.09 5.05
C GLU A 72 -15.85 3.61 4.95
N SER A 73 -15.81 4.29 6.09
CA SER A 73 -15.59 5.75 6.17
C SER A 73 -14.26 6.18 5.55
N GLU A 74 -13.29 5.28 5.48
CA GLU A 74 -12.01 5.57 4.87
C GLU A 74 -12.02 5.22 3.38
N TRP A 75 -12.93 4.38 2.85
CA TRP A 75 -12.87 3.79 1.50
C TRP A 75 -12.57 4.75 0.34
N SER A 76 -13.00 5.99 0.47
CA SER A 76 -12.68 7.06 -0.46
C SER A 76 -11.17 7.27 -0.62
N TRP A 77 -10.70 7.20 -1.87
CA TRP A 77 -9.34 7.57 -2.28
C TRP A 77 -8.88 8.98 -1.88
N LYS A 78 -9.81 9.88 -1.51
CA LYS A 78 -9.53 11.22 -1.02
C LYS A 78 -9.12 11.24 0.46
N VAL A 79 -9.37 10.17 1.19
CA VAL A 79 -9.03 10.06 2.60
C VAL A 79 -7.58 9.61 2.73
N ARG A 80 -6.78 10.43 3.40
CA ARG A 80 -5.37 10.15 3.66
C ARG A 80 -5.21 9.39 4.96
N ASP A 81 -4.54 8.25 4.90
CA ASP A 81 -4.15 7.49 6.08
C ASP A 81 -3.03 8.19 6.86
N ARG A 82 -3.30 8.55 8.11
CA ARG A 82 -2.32 9.22 8.99
C ARG A 82 -1.41 8.23 9.71
N SER A 83 -1.79 6.96 9.79
CA SER A 83 -1.02 5.89 10.46
C SER A 83 0.20 5.44 9.65
N ALA A 84 0.19 5.62 8.32
CA ALA A 84 1.29 5.26 7.41
C ALA A 84 2.68 5.80 7.81
N ARG A 85 2.76 6.89 8.59
CA ARG A 85 4.04 7.40 9.12
C ARG A 85 4.72 6.44 10.08
N ARG A 86 3.94 5.65 10.83
CA ARG A 86 4.43 4.61 11.76
C ARG A 86 4.62 3.25 11.07
N GLY A 87 4.08 3.11 9.86
CA GLY A 87 4.00 1.85 9.13
C GLY A 87 2.81 1.01 9.57
N HIS A 88 2.48 0.01 8.76
CA HIS A 88 1.39 -0.93 9.05
C HIS A 88 1.93 -2.30 9.42
N PRO A 89 1.29 -2.97 10.40
CA PRO A 89 1.62 -4.35 10.73
C PRO A 89 1.57 -5.24 9.49
N GLY A 90 2.68 -5.92 9.21
CA GLY A 90 2.76 -6.87 8.09
C GLY A 90 2.91 -6.25 6.68
N CYS A 91 2.92 -4.93 6.53
CA CYS A 91 3.06 -4.30 5.21
C CYS A 91 4.52 -4.33 4.73
N LEU A 92 4.79 -5.05 3.62
CA LEU A 92 6.12 -5.09 3.00
C LEU A 92 6.62 -3.70 2.58
N GLY A 93 5.75 -2.89 1.97
CA GLY A 93 6.10 -1.54 1.52
C GLY A 93 6.54 -0.64 2.67
N CYS A 94 5.84 -0.66 3.80
CA CYS A 94 6.25 0.05 5.01
C CYS A 94 7.55 -0.53 5.60
N ARG A 95 7.69 -1.86 5.64
CA ARG A 95 8.88 -2.54 6.18
C ARG A 95 10.14 -2.21 5.40
N MET A 96 10.07 -2.16 4.07
CA MET A 96 11.18 -1.71 3.20
C MET A 96 11.63 -0.27 3.52
N ALA A 97 10.75 0.55 4.10
CA ALA A 97 11.06 1.89 4.56
C ALA A 97 11.45 1.95 6.06
N GLY A 98 11.69 0.79 6.69
CA GLY A 98 12.01 0.70 8.12
C GLY A 98 10.81 0.92 9.06
N ARG A 99 9.57 0.92 8.54
CA ARG A 99 8.35 1.19 9.32
C ARG A 99 7.56 -0.09 9.54
N THR A 100 7.51 -0.58 10.77
CA THR A 100 6.89 -1.88 11.07
C THR A 100 5.48 -1.79 11.60
N GLY A 101 5.04 -0.62 12.10
CA GLY A 101 3.74 -0.46 12.75
C GLY A 101 3.62 -1.40 13.94
N HIS A 102 4.11 -1.00 15.12
CA HIS A 102 3.98 -1.83 16.31
C HIS A 102 2.51 -2.23 16.53
N ALA A 103 2.24 -3.54 16.49
CA ALA A 103 1.00 -4.08 17.03
C ALA A 103 0.98 -3.76 18.52
N PRO A 104 -0.15 -3.31 19.10
CA PRO A 104 -0.25 -3.26 20.54
C PRO A 104 0.02 -4.67 21.06
N GLU A 105 1.05 -4.80 21.90
CA GLU A 105 1.25 -6.00 22.69
C GLU A 105 -0.07 -6.27 23.40
N LYS A 106 -0.70 -7.40 23.06
CA LYS A 106 -1.94 -7.83 23.70
C LYS A 106 -1.56 -8.03 25.17
N ALA A 107 -1.83 -7.05 26.02
CA ALA A 107 -1.57 -7.13 27.45
C ALA A 107 -2.17 -8.45 27.92
N SER A 108 -1.30 -9.41 28.26
CA SER A 108 -1.72 -10.68 28.82
C SER A 108 -2.40 -10.33 30.13
N ASN A 109 -3.73 -10.25 30.12
CA ASN A 109 -4.54 -10.25 31.33
C ASN A 109 -4.44 -11.65 31.97
N ALA A 110 -3.24 -12.03 32.39
CA ALA A 110 -3.05 -13.04 33.40
C ALA A 110 -3.38 -12.36 34.73
N VAL A 111 -4.66 -12.30 35.06
CA VAL A 111 -5.09 -12.01 36.43
C VAL A 111 -4.67 -13.22 37.27
N PRO A 112 -3.79 -13.06 38.27
CA PRO A 112 -3.49 -14.16 39.18
C PRO A 112 -4.76 -14.42 40.00
N VAL A 113 -5.37 -15.59 39.82
CA VAL A 113 -6.44 -16.07 40.70
C VAL A 113 -5.79 -16.38 42.04
N ALA A 114 -5.98 -15.49 43.01
CA ALA A 114 -5.64 -15.75 44.40
C ALA A 114 -6.60 -16.81 44.96
N SER A 115 -6.11 -18.02 45.17
CA SER A 115 -6.84 -19.05 45.92
C SER A 115 -6.75 -18.74 47.41
N THR A 116 -7.78 -18.12 47.97
CA THR A 116 -7.97 -18.08 49.42
C THR A 116 -8.77 -19.31 49.81
N VAL A 117 -8.09 -20.35 50.28
CA VAL A 117 -8.70 -21.45 51.05
C VAL A 117 -8.60 -21.04 52.52
N THR A 118 -9.72 -20.65 53.12
CA THR A 118 -9.87 -20.59 54.58
C THR A 118 -10.51 -21.90 55.04
N GLY A 119 -9.77 -22.65 55.86
CA GLY A 119 -10.33 -23.64 56.80
C GLY A 119 -10.61 -23.00 58.15
#